data_AF-F0S753-F1
#
_entry.id   AF-F0S753-F1
#
_cell.length_a   1.000
_cell.length_b   1.000
_cell.length_c   1.000
_cell.angle_alpha   90.00
_cell.angle_beta   90.00
_cell.angle_gamma   90.00
#
_symmetry.space_group_name_H-M   'P 1'
#
loop_
_entity.id
_entity.type
_entity.pdbx_description
1 polymer ?
#
loop_
_entity_poly.entity_id
_entity_poly.type
_entity_poly.pdbx_seq_one_letter_code
_entity_poly.pdbx_strand_id
1 'polypeptide(L)'
;MLAILVSSLLTGCKKNETEVAIGPINVQEDYKNEKRYLSISTSIPIDKVVYDSQNEQFILDGWYKISLNEVQEIYARSNEYKLKYENQ
;
A
#
# COMPACT_ATOMS: atom_id res chain seq x y z
N MET A 1 -50.43 -23.78 18.20
CA MET A 1 -48.98 -23.76 18.53
C MET A 1 -48.23 -24.42 17.39
N LEU A 2 -47.07 -23.84 17.03
CA LEU A 2 -46.04 -24.35 16.09
C LEU A 2 -46.46 -24.45 14.61
N ALA A 3 -45.65 -24.08 13.63
CA ALA A 3 -44.25 -23.64 13.61
C ALA A 3 -44.04 -22.69 12.42
N ILE A 4 -43.36 -21.56 12.66
CA ILE A 4 -42.88 -20.65 11.61
C ILE A 4 -41.58 -21.26 11.08
N LEU A 5 -41.60 -21.73 9.84
CA LEU A 5 -40.38 -22.16 9.14
C LEU A 5 -39.79 -20.98 8.36
N VAL A 6 -38.58 -20.61 8.78
CA VAL A 6 -37.56 -19.78 8.13
C VAL A 6 -37.40 -20.23 6.66
N SER A 7 -37.25 -19.35 5.67
CA SER A 7 -35.95 -18.99 5.08
C SER A 7 -36.14 -18.15 3.81
N SER A 8 -35.52 -16.97 3.71
CA SER A 8 -34.85 -16.43 2.51
C SER A 8 -34.18 -15.12 2.93
N LEU A 9 -32.92 -15.19 3.35
CA LEU A 9 -31.74 -14.90 2.52
C LEU A 9 -31.67 -13.43 2.09
N LEU A 10 -31.06 -12.65 2.98
CA LEU A 10 -30.22 -11.47 2.77
C LEU A 10 -30.29 -10.86 1.35
N THR A 11 -31.06 -9.79 1.23
CA THR A 11 -31.07 -8.88 0.09
C THR A 11 -29.71 -8.19 -0.04
N GLY A 12 -28.87 -8.74 -0.91
CA GLY A 12 -27.95 -8.04 -1.81
C GLY A 12 -27.10 -6.89 -1.26
N CYS A 13 -25.91 -7.21 -0.75
CA CYS A 13 -24.76 -6.32 -0.92
C CYS A 13 -24.29 -6.41 -2.38
N LYS A 14 -24.72 -5.48 -3.23
CA LYS A 14 -24.02 -5.21 -4.50
C LYS A 14 -22.66 -4.61 -4.15
N LYS A 15 -21.63 -5.45 -4.09
CA LYS A 15 -20.24 -5.02 -4.15
C LYS A 15 -20.05 -4.42 -5.54
N ASN A 16 -19.90 -3.10 -5.61
CA ASN A 16 -19.46 -2.43 -6.82
C ASN A 16 -18.11 -3.04 -7.21
N GLU A 17 -18.13 -3.89 -8.24
CA GLU A 17 -16.93 -4.21 -9.01
C GLU A 17 -16.58 -2.95 -9.80
N THR A 18 -15.77 -2.09 -9.17
CA THR A 18 -14.94 -1.18 -9.94
C THR A 18 -13.87 -2.05 -10.59
N GLU A 19 -14.08 -2.43 -11.86
CA GLU A 19 -12.99 -2.83 -12.74
C GLU A 19 -12.00 -1.67 -12.76
N VAL A 20 -10.96 -1.76 -11.93
CA VAL A 20 -9.79 -0.91 -12.08
C VAL A 20 -9.09 -1.41 -13.33
N ALA A 21 -9.32 -0.71 -14.45
CA ALA A 21 -8.48 -0.82 -15.62
C ALA A 21 -7.05 -0.42 -15.21
N ILE A 22 -6.24 -1.39 -14.81
CA ILE A 22 -4.80 -1.22 -14.61
C ILE A 22 -4.18 -1.18 -16.01
N GLY A 23 -4.35 -0.04 -16.69
CA GLY A 23 -3.40 0.34 -17.73
C GLY A 23 -2.06 0.61 -17.06
N PRO A 24 -0.92 0.18 -17.64
CA PRO A 24 0.39 0.48 -17.08
C PRO A 24 0.68 1.96 -17.25
N ILE A 25 0.22 2.77 -16.29
CA ILE A 25 0.78 4.10 -16.11
C ILE A 25 2.24 3.86 -15.73
N ASN A 26 3.15 4.53 -16.42
CA ASN A 26 4.58 4.49 -16.20
C ASN A 26 4.94 5.17 -14.86
N VAL A 27 4.48 4.59 -13.74
CA VAL A 27 4.69 5.04 -12.34
C VAL A 27 5.90 4.31 -11.73
N GLN A 28 6.76 3.71 -12.57
CA GLN A 28 7.90 2.93 -12.08
C GLN A 28 9.05 3.84 -11.60
N GLU A 29 9.13 5.08 -12.07
CA GLU A 29 10.19 6.02 -11.68
C GLU A 29 9.88 6.85 -10.42
N ASP A 30 8.64 7.28 -10.19
CA ASP A 30 8.33 8.36 -9.22
C ASP A 30 8.59 8.05 -7.73
N TYR A 31 8.89 6.81 -7.35
CA TYR A 31 9.16 6.44 -5.94
C TYR A 31 10.22 5.36 -5.79
N LYS A 32 11.22 5.35 -6.68
CA LYS A 32 12.25 4.30 -6.69
C LYS A 32 13.03 4.20 -5.37
N ASN A 33 13.33 5.33 -4.75
CA ASN A 33 14.10 5.36 -3.51
C ASN A 33 13.29 4.87 -2.32
N GLU A 34 12.03 5.29 -2.24
CA GLU A 34 11.05 4.88 -1.23
C GLU A 34 10.76 3.38 -1.34
N LYS A 35 10.52 2.86 -2.55
CA LYS A 35 10.34 1.43 -2.79
C LYS A 35 11.57 0.63 -2.37
N ARG A 36 12.76 1.11 -2.71
CA ARG A 36 14.03 0.47 -2.33
C ARG A 36 14.24 0.49 -0.82
N TYR A 37 13.96 1.63 -0.19
CA TYR A 37 14.01 1.79 1.26
C TYR A 37 13.09 0.77 1.94
N LEU A 38 11.82 0.71 1.54
CA LEU A 38 10.84 -0.22 2.07
C LEU A 38 11.25 -1.68 1.87
N SER A 39 11.74 -2.03 0.68
CA SER A 39 12.20 -3.39 0.41
C SER A 39 13.32 -3.82 1.35
N ILE A 40 14.29 -2.94 1.62
CA ILE A 40 15.41 -3.21 2.54
C ILE A 40 14.92 -3.24 3.99
N SER A 41 14.16 -2.22 4.43
CA SER A 41 13.78 -2.06 5.83
C SER A 41 12.79 -3.12 6.31
N THR A 42 11.96 -3.65 5.39
CA THR A 42 10.97 -4.67 5.70
C THR A 42 11.37 -6.08 5.27
N SER A 43 12.53 -6.24 4.60
CA SER A 43 12.95 -7.50 3.96
C SER A 43 11.94 -8.05 2.94
N ILE A 44 11.07 -7.20 2.40
CA ILE A 44 10.09 -7.56 1.38
C ILE A 44 10.73 -7.37 0.00
N PRO A 45 10.61 -8.35 -0.93
CA PRO A 45 11.10 -8.20 -2.29
C PRO A 45 10.56 -6.95 -2.99
N ILE A 46 11.40 -6.26 -3.77
CA ILE A 46 11.08 -4.97 -4.40
C ILE A 46 9.87 -5.06 -5.35
N ASP A 47 9.69 -6.19 -6.02
CA ASP A 47 8.58 -6.51 -6.91
C ASP A 47 7.24 -6.65 -6.16
N LYS A 48 7.30 -6.85 -4.84
CA LYS A 48 6.14 -6.90 -3.94
C LYS A 48 5.85 -5.58 -3.23
N VAL A 49 6.57 -4.51 -3.58
CA VAL A 49 6.31 -3.15 -3.09
C VAL A 49 5.61 -2.36 -4.19
N VAL A 50 4.29 -2.25 -4.07
CA VAL A 50 3.42 -1.61 -5.07
C VAL A 50 3.00 -0.24 -4.54
N TYR A 51 3.02 0.79 -5.40
CA TYR A 51 2.47 2.09 -5.07
C TYR A 51 1.04 2.19 -5.62
N ASP A 52 0.11 2.52 -4.74
CA ASP A 52 -1.29 2.77 -5.05
C ASP A 52 -1.52 4.28 -5.05
N SER A 53 -1.58 4.85 -6.25
CA SER A 53 -1.72 6.30 -6.45
C SER A 53 -3.12 6.82 -6.09
N GLN A 54 -4.14 5.96 -6.04
CA GLN A 54 -5.51 6.38 -5.71
C GLN A 54 -5.65 6.69 -4.23
N ASN A 55 -4.90 5.98 -3.38
CA ASN A 55 -4.92 6.13 -1.93
C ASN A 55 -3.61 6.69 -1.38
N GLU A 56 -2.69 7.12 -2.26
CA GLU A 56 -1.37 7.67 -1.93
C GLU A 56 -0.60 6.81 -0.90
N GLN A 57 -0.53 5.50 -1.13
CA GLN A 57 0.06 4.54 -0.20
C GLN A 57 0.91 3.47 -0.90
N PHE A 58 1.84 2.88 -0.17
CA PHE A 58 2.52 1.66 -0.58
C PHE A 58 1.83 0.44 0.02
N ILE A 59 1.69 -0.58 -0.81
CA ILE A 59 1.20 -1.91 -0.44
C ILE A 59 2.38 -2.87 -0.51
N LEU A 60 2.70 -3.50 0.62
CA LEU A 60 3.80 -4.43 0.77
C LEU A 60 3.25 -5.85 0.95
N ASP A 61 3.75 -6.77 0.13
CA ASP A 61 3.33 -8.19 0.11
C ASP A 61 1.80 -8.40 0.01
N GLY A 62 1.11 -7.43 -0.57
CA GLY A 62 -0.33 -7.48 -0.85
C GLY A 62 -1.27 -7.17 0.32
N TRP A 63 -0.77 -6.96 1.55
CA TRP A 63 -1.63 -6.75 2.72
C TRP A 63 -1.23 -5.56 3.59
N TYR A 64 0.06 -5.31 3.76
CA TYR A 64 0.54 -4.23 4.63
C TYR A 64 0.49 -2.91 3.86
N LYS A 65 -0.08 -1.87 4.47
CA LYS A 65 -0.28 -0.56 3.85
C LYS A 65 0.42 0.50 4.67
N ILE A 66 1.15 1.38 4.00
CA ILE A 66 1.84 2.52 4.61
C ILE A 66 1.67 3.73 3.70
N SER A 67 1.29 4.88 4.28
CA SER A 67 1.04 6.08 3.48
C SER A 67 2.33 6.63 2.86
N LEU A 68 2.24 7.30 1.71
CA LEU A 68 3.38 7.96 1.08
C LEU A 68 4.06 8.96 2.04
N ASN A 69 3.27 9.78 2.73
CA ASN A 69 3.78 10.78 3.67
C ASN A 69 4.61 10.12 4.78
N GLU A 70 4.11 9.03 5.37
CA GLU A 70 4.83 8.31 6.42
C GLU A 70 6.16 7.73 5.91
N VAL A 71 6.17 7.17 4.69
CA VAL A 71 7.42 6.67 4.08
C VAL A 71 8.41 7.80 3.84
N GLN A 72 7.96 8.95 3.34
CA GLN A 72 8.82 10.11 3.11
C GLN A 72 9.39 10.67 4.41
N GLU A 73 8.58 10.76 5.47
CA GLU A 73 9.03 11.19 6.79
C GLU A 73 10.07 10.23 7.40
N ILE A 74 9.85 8.92 7.28
CA ILE A 74 10.79 7.91 7.78
C ILE A 74 12.09 7.95 6.95
N TYR A 75 11.97 8.05 5.63
CA TYR A 75 13.12 8.13 4.72
C TYR A 75 13.96 9.39 4.98
N ALA A 76 13.32 10.56 5.13
CA ALA A 76 13.98 11.81 5.46
C ALA A 76 14.72 11.73 6.80
N ARG A 77 14.06 11.23 7.86
CA ARG A 77 14.69 11.04 9.17
C ARG A 77 15.88 10.09 9.11
N SER A 78 15.76 8.99 8.38
CA SER A 78 16.84 8.01 8.21
C SER A 78 18.06 8.61 7.50
N ASN A 79 17.84 9.56 6.58
CA ASN A 79 18.91 10.26 5.86
C ASN A 79 19.46 11.47 6.62
N GLU A 80 18.67 12.09 7.51
CA GLU A 80 19.13 13.19 8.36
C GLU A 80 20.24 12.73 9.31
N TYR A 81 20.19 11.49 9.79
CA TYR A 81 21.29 10.88 10.54
C TYR A 81 22.58 10.86 9.73
N LYS A 82 22.51 10.46 8.45
CA LYS A 82 23.70 10.41 7.59
C LYS A 82 24.31 11.80 7.38
N LEU A 83 23.47 12.81 7.13
CA LEU A 83 23.88 14.21 6.94
C LEU A 83 24.56 14.83 8.18
N LYS A 84 24.14 14.46 9.39
CA LYS A 84 24.72 15.00 10.64
C LYS A 84 26.11 14.46 10.95
N TYR A 85 26.43 13.24 10.51
CA TYR A 85 27.69 12.57 10.86
C TYR A 85 28.70 12.51 9.71
N GLU A 86 28.32 12.77 8.45
CA GLU A 86 29.28 12.87 7.33
C GLU A 86 29.92 14.26 7.19
N ASN A 87 29.41 15.29 7.90
CA ASN A 87 29.95 16.65 7.91
C ASN A 87 30.75 17.01 9.18
N GLN A 88 31.10 16.02 10.01
CA GLN A 88 32.07 16.17 11.11
C GLN A 88 33.45 15.68 10.66
#